data_AF-A0A1W9YPJ5-F1
#
_entry.id   AF-A0A1W9YPJ5-F1
#
_cell.length_a   1.000
_cell.length_b   1.000
_cell.length_c   1.000
_cell.angle_alpha   90.00
_cell.angle_beta   90.00
_cell.angle_gamma   90.00
#
_symmetry.space_group_name_H-M   'P 1'
#
loop_
_entity.id
_entity.type
_entity.pdbx_description
1 polymer ?
#
loop_
_entity_poly.entity_id
_entity_poly.type
_entity_poly.pdbx_seq_one_letter_code
_entity_poly.pdbx_strand_id
1 'polypeptide(L)'
;MLIPPLSWDPDGTVLITGGTGMLGGLLAEHLVTRHGSKHLLLASRRGKAAPGAEELAQRLTELGAQVTVAACDTSDPTELATLLES
;
A
#
# COMPACT_ATOMS: atom_id res chain seq x y z
N MET A 1 -16.42 19.86 -21.85
CA MET A 1 -16.15 19.96 -20.41
C MET A 1 -14.83 19.24 -20.13
N LEU A 2 -13.91 19.88 -19.41
CA LEU A 2 -12.67 19.23 -18.96
C LEU A 2 -12.99 18.50 -17.64
N ILE A 3 -12.73 17.19 -17.60
CA ILE A 3 -12.78 16.41 -16.36
C ILE A 3 -11.56 16.85 -15.54
N PRO A 4 -11.72 17.26 -14.27
CA PRO A 4 -10.57 17.55 -13.42
C PRO A 4 -9.68 16.30 -13.33
N PRO A 5 -8.35 16.46 -13.21
CA PRO A 5 -7.46 15.33 -13.04
C PRO A 5 -7.89 14.52 -11.81
N LEU A 6 -7.91 13.19 -11.97
CA LEU A 6 -8.25 12.28 -10.88
C LEU A 6 -7.30 12.54 -9.70
N SER A 7 -7.85 12.99 -8.57
CA SER A 7 -7.13 13.13 -7.32
C SER A 7 -7.39 11.93 -6.43
N TRP A 8 -6.38 11.53 -5.66
CA TRP A 8 -6.54 10.53 -4.62
C TRP A 8 -7.39 11.10 -3.50
N ASP A 9 -8.31 10.30 -2.96
CA ASP A 9 -9.00 10.63 -1.71
C ASP A 9 -7.97 10.57 -0.58
N PRO A 10 -7.66 11.69 0.09
CA PRO A 10 -6.64 11.73 1.15
C PRO A 10 -7.02 10.92 2.39
N ASP A 11 -8.31 10.61 2.55
CA ASP A 11 -8.82 9.81 3.68
C ASP A 11 -9.12 8.36 3.25
N GLY A 12 -8.93 8.03 1.97
CA GLY A 12 -9.03 6.67 1.45
C GLY A 12 -7.74 5.84 1.63
N THR A 13 -7.88 4.52 1.53
CA THR A 13 -6.75 3.57 1.59
C THR A 13 -6.24 3.22 0.21
N VAL A 14 -4.93 3.30 0.00
CA VAL A 14 -4.27 2.81 -1.21
C VAL A 14 -3.75 1.39 -1.02
N LEU A 15 -4.31 0.45 -1.77
CA LEU A 15 -3.81 -0.93 -1.87
C LEU A 15 -2.70 -1.03 -2.92
N ILE A 16 -1.54 -1.55 -2.53
CA ILE A 16 -0.40 -1.81 -3.43
C ILE A 16 -0.10 -3.31 -3.43
N THR A 17 -0.37 -3.98 -4.55
CA THR A 17 -0.04 -5.39 -4.77
C THR A 17 1.44 -5.56 -5.10
N GLY A 18 2.10 -6.55 -4.51
CA GLY A 18 3.57 -6.62 -4.53
C GLY A 18 4.21 -5.46 -3.75
N GLY A 19 3.48 -4.86 -2.80
CA GLY A 19 3.85 -3.61 -2.12
C GLY A 19 5.14 -3.70 -1.30
N THR A 20 5.54 -4.90 -0.89
CA THR A 20 6.81 -5.15 -0.18
C THR A 20 8.00 -5.37 -1.13
N GLY A 21 7.80 -5.32 -2.45
CA GLY A 21 8.86 -5.39 -3.45
C GLY A 21 9.53 -4.05 -3.68
N MET A 22 10.66 -4.04 -4.41
CA MET A 22 11.45 -2.82 -4.64
C MET A 22 10.64 -1.67 -5.26
N LEU A 23 9.94 -1.93 -6.37
CA LEU A 23 9.10 -0.91 -7.01
C LEU A 23 7.88 -0.53 -6.18
N GLY A 24 7.27 -1.51 -5.50
CA GLY A 24 6.11 -1.27 -4.62
C GLY A 24 6.46 -0.32 -3.48
N GLY A 25 7.62 -0.52 -2.85
CA GLY A 25 8.11 0.36 -1.80
C GLY A 25 8.45 1.77 -2.28
N LEU A 26 9.09 1.90 -3.46
CA LEU A 26 9.36 3.22 -4.06
C LEU A 26 8.08 3.96 -4.42
N LEU A 27 7.08 3.25 -4.97
CA LEU A 27 5.77 3.83 -5.26
C LEU A 27 5.05 4.26 -3.99
N ALA A 28 5.06 3.42 -2.95
CA ALA A 28 4.46 3.75 -1.65
C ALA A 28 5.05 5.05 -1.09
N GLU A 29 6.38 5.17 -1.10
CA GLU A 29 7.07 6.37 -0.64
C GLU A 29 6.71 7.61 -1.47
N HIS A 30 6.61 7.45 -2.79
CA HIS A 30 6.18 8.53 -3.68
C HIS A 30 4.74 8.98 -3.39
N LEU A 31 3.83 8.04 -3.15
CA LEU A 31 2.43 8.33 -2.84
C LEU A 31 2.30 9.09 -1.51
N VAL A 32 3.06 8.70 -0.49
CA VAL A 32 3.07 9.42 0.80
C VAL A 32 3.65 10.83 0.63
N THR A 33 4.85 10.93 0.03
CA THR A 33 5.61 12.19 0.03
C THR A 33 5.16 13.20 -1.03
N ARG A 34 4.61 12.75 -2.17
CA ARG A 34 4.20 13.63 -3.28
C ARG A 34 2.70 13.73 -3.44
N HIS A 35 1.95 12.71 -3.05
CA HIS A 35 0.49 12.69 -3.18
C HIS A 35 -0.25 12.78 -1.84
N GLY A 36 0.47 12.75 -0.72
CA GLY A 36 -0.13 12.91 0.61
C GLY A 36 -0.99 11.72 1.06
N SER A 37 -0.80 10.54 0.46
CA SER A 37 -1.53 9.33 0.87
C SER A 37 -1.24 9.01 2.34
N LYS A 38 -2.29 8.90 3.16
CA LYS A 38 -2.17 8.64 4.59
C LYS A 38 -2.35 7.19 4.99
N HIS A 39 -3.07 6.40 4.19
CA HIS A 39 -3.41 5.01 4.52
C HIS A 39 -2.91 4.08 3.41
N LEU A 40 -1.98 3.20 3.75
CA LEU A 40 -1.37 2.26 2.82
C LEU A 40 -1.66 0.82 3.25
N LEU A 41 -2.13 0.02 2.31
CA LEU A 41 -2.24 -1.42 2.43
C LEU A 41 -1.24 -2.08 1.47
N LEU A 42 -0.15 -2.60 2.02
CA LEU A 42 0.90 -3.28 1.26
C LEU A 42 0.61 -4.78 1.25
N ALA A 43 0.14 -5.29 0.11
CA ALA A 43 -0.17 -6.71 -0.05
C ALA A 43 0.95 -7.43 -0.80
N SER A 44 1.37 -8.57 -0.29
CA SER A 44 2.21 -9.51 -1.02
C SER A 44 2.04 -10.91 -0.45
N ARG A 45 2.35 -11.96 -1.20
CA ARG A 45 2.24 -13.35 -0.70
C ARG A 45 2.97 -13.61 0.62
N ARG A 46 4.10 -12.91 0.84
CA ARG A 46 4.91 -13.06 2.06
C ARG A 46 4.48 -12.09 3.18
N GLY A 47 3.74 -11.02 2.86
CA GLY A 47 3.32 -10.00 3.83
C GLY A 47 4.49 -9.50 4.69
N LYS A 48 4.28 -9.46 6.01
CA LYS A 48 5.29 -9.06 7.01
C LYS A 48 6.55 -9.94 7.01
N ALA A 49 6.45 -11.18 6.52
CA ALA A 49 7.61 -12.08 6.40
C ALA A 49 8.45 -11.82 5.14
N ALA A 50 8.09 -10.85 4.29
CA ALA A 50 8.94 -10.46 3.17
C ALA A 50 10.21 -9.77 3.68
N PRO A 51 11.39 -10.05 3.10
CA PRO A 51 12.62 -9.35 3.46
C PRO A 51 12.46 -7.84 3.30
N GLY A 52 12.82 -7.06 4.33
CA GLY A 52 12.73 -5.60 4.29
C GLY A 52 11.32 -5.03 4.56
N ALA A 53 10.30 -5.86 4.83
CA ALA A 53 8.92 -5.39 4.99
C ALA A 53 8.73 -4.53 6.24
N GLU A 54 9.38 -4.90 7.35
CA GLU A 54 9.29 -4.15 8.60
C GLU A 54 9.98 -2.79 8.45
N GLU A 55 11.19 -2.76 7.86
CA GLU A 55 11.93 -1.53 7.61
C GLU A 55 11.19 -0.61 6.62
N LEU A 56 10.54 -1.18 5.60
CA LEU A 56 9.69 -0.42 4.69
C LEU A 56 8.48 0.19 5.42
N ALA A 57 7.76 -0.61 6.21
CA ALA A 57 6.59 -0.14 6.95
C ALA A 57 6.97 0.96 7.95
N GLN A 58 8.09 0.79 8.66
CA GLN A 58 8.60 1.80 9.57
C GLN A 58 8.96 3.10 8.85
N ARG A 59 9.73 3.02 7.75
CA ARG A 59 10.10 4.21 6.95
C ARG A 59 8.87 4.97 6.46
N LEU A 60 7.87 4.27 5.93
CA LEU A 60 6.63 4.90 5.48
C LEU A 60 5.81 5.51 6.63
N THR A 61 5.84 4.87 7.81
CA THR A 61 5.22 5.41 9.02
C THR A 61 5.89 6.69 9.50
N GLU A 62 7.23 6.74 9.48
CA GLU A 62 8.01 7.94 9.80
C GLU A 62 7.74 9.09 8.81
N LEU A 63 7.39 8.77 7.56
CA LEU A 63 6.94 9.74 6.55
C LEU A 63 5.48 10.19 6.74
N GLY A 64 4.77 9.66 7.74
CA GLY A 64 3.43 10.09 8.13
C GLY A 64 2.28 9.20 7.66
N ALA A 65 2.56 8.02 7.10
CA ALA A 65 1.51 7.08 6.69
C ALA A 65 1.14 6.08 7.80
N GLN A 66 -0.12 5.66 7.81
CA GLN A 66 -0.57 4.45 8.49
C GLN A 66 -0.41 3.28 7.52
N VAL A 67 0.38 2.28 7.92
CA VAL A 67 0.76 1.18 7.03
C VAL A 67 0.28 -0.16 7.57
N THR A 68 -0.52 -0.85 6.78
CA THR A 68 -0.87 -2.26 7.00
C THR A 68 -0.11 -3.11 5.99
N VAL A 69 0.63 -4.10 6.47
CA VAL A 69 1.28 -5.10 5.61
C VAL A 69 0.54 -6.42 5.77
N ALA A 70 -0.02 -6.92 4.67
CA ALA A 70 -0.86 -8.11 4.64
C ALA A 70 -0.25 -9.20 3.76
N ALA A 71 -0.33 -10.45 4.22
CA ALA A 71 -0.09 -11.61 3.39
C ALA A 71 -1.35 -11.85 2.53
N CYS A 72 -1.21 -11.86 1.21
CA CYS A 72 -2.29 -12.14 0.28
C CYS A 72 -1.71 -12.59 -1.06
N ASP A 73 -2.21 -13.71 -1.59
CA ASP A 73 -2.12 -14.06 -2.99
C ASP A 73 -3.26 -13.40 -3.77
N THR A 74 -2.94 -12.35 -4.52
CA THR A 74 -3.92 -11.59 -5.30
C THR A 74 -4.50 -12.37 -6.48
N SER A 75 -3.98 -13.57 -6.78
CA SER A 75 -4.59 -14.48 -7.73
C SER A 75 -5.69 -15.36 -7.12
N ASP A 76 -5.77 -15.43 -5.79
CA ASP A 76 -6.88 -16.07 -5.06
C ASP A 76 -7.99 -15.02 -4.79
N PRO A 77 -9.18 -15.14 -5.43
CA PRO A 77 -10.27 -14.20 -5.23
C PRO A 77 -10.81 -14.16 -3.80
N THR A 78 -10.72 -15.27 -3.06
CA THR A 78 -11.22 -15.37 -1.68
C THR A 78 -10.28 -14.63 -0.73
N GLU A 79 -8.97 -14.82 -0.89
CA GLU A 79 -7.99 -14.06 -0.11
C GLU A 79 -8.07 -12.57 -0.41
N LEU A 80 -8.22 -12.19 -1.69
CA LEU A 80 -8.36 -10.79 -2.08
C LEU A 80 -9.65 -10.17 -1.52
N ALA A 81 -10.78 -10.88 -1.56
CA ALA A 81 -12.03 -10.40 -0.96
C ALA A 81 -11.87 -10.17 0.54
N THR A 82 -11.28 -11.14 1.26
CA THR A 82 -11.01 -11.03 2.70
C THR A 82 -10.11 -9.84 3.01
N LEU A 83 -9.09 -9.59 2.18
CA LEU A 83 -8.21 -8.44 2.33
C LEU A 83 -8.93 -7.10 2.13
N LEU A 84 -9.89 -7.03 1.19
CA LEU A 84 -10.64 -5.80 0.92
C LEU A 84 -11.66 -5.47 2.00
N GLU A 85 -12.01 -6.45 2.84
CA GLU A 85 -12.92 -6.28 3.98
C GLU A 85 -12.18 -5.96 5.30
N SER A 86 -10.84 -5.84 5.28
CA SER A 86 -10.01 -5.63 6.48
C SER A 86 -9.95 -4.20 6.98
#